data_AF-A0A9Q6IGD8-F1
#
_entry.id   AF-A0A9Q6IGD8-F1
#
_cell.length_a   1.000
_cell.length_b   1.000
_cell.length_c   1.000
_cell.angle_alpha   90.00
_cell.angle_beta   90.00
_cell.angle_gamma   90.00
#
_symmetry.space_group_name_H-M   'P 1'
#
loop_
_entity.id
_entity.type
_entity.pdbx_description
1 polymer ?
#
loop_
_entity_poly.entity_id
_entity_poly.type
_entity_poly.pdbx_seq_one_letter_code
_entity_poly.pdbx_strand_id
1 'polypeptide(L)'
;MNAVTMGKHFITVFPKGIVEIVSAAQNTGGLIIQTGLIKTSTGVVDLYVGPTGSSISNSAVIFSGNGSSISGSDSEIVMPYPIRIPAGQALWAYASTPGGAIALTWDLLA
;
A
#
# COMPACT_ATOMS: atom_id res chain seq x y z
N MET A 1 -5.87 20.40 2.69
CA MET A 1 -4.74 19.47 2.50
C MET A 1 -3.46 20.28 2.43
N ASN A 2 -2.41 19.84 3.11
CA ASN A 2 -1.09 20.46 2.98
C ASN A 2 -0.36 19.87 1.78
N ALA A 3 0.51 20.65 1.16
CA ALA A 3 1.42 20.11 0.16
C ALA A 3 2.30 19.02 0.79
N VAL A 4 2.45 17.90 0.10
CA VAL A 4 3.36 16.81 0.48
C VAL A 4 4.41 16.64 -0.60
N THR A 5 5.65 16.36 -0.20
CA THR A 5 6.74 16.08 -1.13
C THR A 5 6.55 14.67 -1.70
N MET A 6 6.69 14.51 -3.01
CA MET A 6 6.75 13.18 -3.62
C MET A 6 7.97 12.41 -3.08
N GLY A 7 7.77 11.14 -2.72
CA GLY A 7 8.88 10.29 -2.29
C GLY A 7 9.85 9.96 -3.42
N LYS A 8 11.13 9.73 -3.08
CA LYS A 8 12.17 9.33 -4.05
C LYS A 8 11.89 7.99 -4.70
N HIS A 9 11.18 7.11 -4.01
CA HIS A 9 10.74 5.83 -4.55
C HIS A 9 9.26 5.92 -4.91
N PHE A 10 8.88 5.31 -6.02
CA PHE A 10 7.50 5.29 -6.48
C PHE A 10 7.20 4.01 -7.23
N ILE A 11 5.94 3.57 -7.18
CA ILE A 11 5.48 2.39 -7.89
C ILE A 11 4.00 2.50 -8.22
N THR A 12 3.59 1.83 -9.28
CA THR A 12 2.20 1.45 -9.52
C THR A 12 2.18 -0.06 -9.73
N VAL A 13 1.41 -0.78 -8.93
CA VAL A 13 1.25 -2.23 -9.04
C VAL A 13 -0.22 -2.61 -9.15
N PHE A 14 -0.46 -3.73 -9.81
CA PHE A 14 -1.78 -4.37 -9.93
C PHE A 14 -1.71 -5.73 -9.25
N PRO A 15 -1.82 -5.80 -7.91
CA PRO A 15 -1.62 -7.04 -7.18
C PRO A 15 -2.59 -8.12 -7.66
N LYS A 16 -2.12 -9.37 -7.70
CA LYS A 16 -2.94 -10.56 -7.88
C LYS A 16 -2.60 -11.49 -6.71
N GLY A 17 -3.25 -11.25 -5.56
CA GLY A 17 -2.75 -11.74 -4.27
C GLY A 17 -1.72 -10.78 -3.68
N ILE A 18 -0.73 -11.32 -2.97
CA ILE A 18 0.26 -10.56 -2.19
C ILE A 18 1.45 -10.14 -3.08
N VAL A 19 1.91 -8.90 -2.93
CA VAL A 19 3.10 -8.34 -3.58
C VAL A 19 3.95 -7.59 -2.56
N GLU A 20 5.24 -7.91 -2.46
CA GLU A 20 6.19 -7.14 -1.66
C GLU A 20 6.52 -5.82 -2.38
N ILE A 21 6.40 -4.68 -1.70
CA ILE A 21 6.81 -3.37 -2.22
C ILE A 21 8.15 -2.96 -1.62
N VAL A 22 8.31 -3.14 -0.31
CA VAL A 22 9.55 -2.88 0.42
C VAL A 22 9.79 -4.04 1.37
N SER A 23 10.94 -4.69 1.27
CA SER A 23 11.33 -5.72 2.24
C SER A 23 11.74 -5.09 3.58
N ALA A 24 11.62 -5.85 4.67
CA ALA A 24 12.08 -5.40 5.99
C ALA A 24 13.59 -5.09 6.00
N ALA A 25 14.38 -5.79 5.17
CA ALA A 25 15.81 -5.58 5.03
C ALA A 25 16.17 -4.25 4.34
N GLN A 26 15.27 -3.71 3.52
CA GLN A 26 15.43 -2.37 2.93
C GLN A 26 14.97 -1.27 3.91
N ASN A 27 14.00 -1.57 4.78
CA ASN A 27 13.44 -0.63 5.73
C ASN A 27 14.22 -0.62 7.06
N THR A 28 15.51 -0.28 7.03
CA THR A 28 16.38 -0.35 8.22
C THR A 28 16.22 0.84 9.18
N GLY A 29 15.88 2.03 8.67
CA GLY A 29 15.67 3.26 9.46
C GLY A 29 14.21 3.68 9.63
N GLY A 30 13.27 2.91 9.09
CA GLY A 30 11.87 3.32 8.93
C GLY A 30 11.62 3.88 7.54
N LEU A 31 10.35 4.04 7.18
CA LEU A 31 9.97 4.63 5.91
C LEU A 31 8.74 5.52 6.08
N ILE A 32 8.53 6.44 5.14
CA ILE A 32 7.34 7.27 5.07
C ILE A 32 6.71 7.14 3.70
N ILE A 33 5.45 6.71 3.66
CA ILE A 33 4.62 6.79 2.45
C ILE A 33 4.12 8.23 2.37
N GLN A 34 4.53 8.94 1.32
CA GLN A 34 4.17 10.34 1.11
C GLN A 34 2.80 10.48 0.47
N THR A 35 2.54 9.66 -0.55
CA THR A 35 1.29 9.66 -1.30
C THR A 35 0.86 8.24 -1.61
N GLY A 36 -0.45 8.00 -1.62
CA GLY A 36 -1.02 6.72 -1.99
C GLY A 36 -2.36 6.88 -2.67
N LEU A 37 -2.62 6.07 -3.68
CA LEU A 37 -3.91 5.96 -4.34
C LEU A 37 -4.23 4.48 -4.54
N ILE A 38 -5.42 4.08 -4.14
CA ILE A 38 -5.98 2.76 -4.44
C ILE A 38 -7.05 2.94 -5.50
N LYS A 39 -6.96 2.14 -6.55
CA LYS A 39 -8.08 1.86 -7.44
C LYS A 39 -8.63 0.49 -7.04
N THR A 40 -9.87 0.45 -6.59
CA THR A 40 -10.52 -0.83 -6.31
C THR A 40 -11.08 -1.44 -7.59
N SER A 41 -11.19 -2.77 -7.59
CA SER A 41 -12.01 -3.53 -8.54
C SER A 41 -13.32 -3.88 -7.82
N THR A 42 -13.83 -5.11 -7.93
CA THR A 42 -14.97 -5.60 -7.15
C THR A 42 -14.60 -6.20 -5.78
N GLY A 43 -13.30 -6.28 -5.47
CA GLY A 43 -12.78 -6.81 -4.20
C GLY A 43 -12.04 -5.76 -3.37
N VAL A 44 -11.29 -6.25 -2.38
CA VAL A 44 -10.44 -5.39 -1.54
C VAL A 44 -9.07 -5.21 -2.17
N VAL A 45 -8.51 -4.03 -1.98
CA VAL A 45 -7.10 -3.73 -2.20
C VAL A 45 -6.55 -3.18 -0.90
N ASP A 46 -5.53 -3.83 -0.35
CA ASP A 46 -4.99 -3.51 0.96
C ASP A 46 -3.50 -3.21 0.85
N LEU A 47 -3.07 -2.24 1.67
CA LEU A 47 -1.69 -2.01 2.03
C LEU A 47 -1.51 -2.42 3.47
N TYR A 48 -0.56 -3.30 3.73
CA TYR A 48 -0.30 -3.80 5.07
C TYR A 48 1.20 -3.86 5.38
N VAL A 49 1.50 -3.91 6.68
CA VAL A 49 2.87 -3.99 7.19
C VAL A 49 3.03 -5.13 8.17
N GLY A 50 4.24 -5.70 8.19
CA GLY A 50 4.62 -6.79 9.09
C GLY A 50 6.09 -7.17 8.92
N PRO A 51 6.66 -8.02 9.78
CA PRO A 51 7.99 -8.59 9.56
C PRO A 51 8.09 -9.40 8.26
N THR A 52 9.31 -9.78 7.86
CA THR A 52 9.53 -10.67 6.70
C THR A 52 8.67 -11.93 6.79
N GLY A 53 7.96 -12.28 5.72
CA GLY A 53 7.11 -13.47 5.66
C GLY A 53 5.69 -13.29 6.23
N SER A 54 5.29 -12.06 6.57
CA SER A 54 3.93 -11.81 7.07
C SER A 54 2.86 -12.04 5.99
N SER A 55 1.73 -12.60 6.41
CA SER A 55 0.53 -12.73 5.57
C SER A 55 -0.45 -11.63 5.89
N ILE A 56 -1.46 -11.44 5.04
CA ILE A 56 -2.50 -10.45 5.34
C ILE A 56 -3.31 -10.79 6.60
N SER A 57 -3.44 -12.08 6.94
CA SER A 57 -4.25 -12.54 8.08
C SER A 57 -3.64 -12.25 9.45
N ASN A 58 -2.36 -11.90 9.53
CA ASN A 58 -1.65 -11.61 10.79
C ASN A 58 -0.93 -10.25 10.78
N SER A 59 -1.19 -9.42 9.77
CA SER A 59 -0.53 -8.13 9.59
C SER A 59 -1.45 -6.95 9.89
N ALA A 60 -0.86 -5.79 10.16
CA ALA A 60 -1.61 -4.55 10.29
C ALA A 60 -1.92 -3.98 8.90
N VAL A 61 -3.19 -3.98 8.50
CA VAL A 61 -3.67 -3.23 7.33
C VAL A 61 -3.68 -1.74 7.69
N ILE A 62 -2.93 -0.93 6.93
CA ILE A 62 -2.72 0.50 7.21
C ILE A 62 -3.45 1.42 6.24
N PHE A 63 -3.84 0.90 5.08
CA PHE A 63 -4.64 1.60 4.08
C PHE A 63 -5.39 0.56 3.25
N SER A 64 -6.68 0.79 3.01
CA SER A 64 -7.55 -0.19 2.36
C SER A 64 -8.57 0.50 1.48
N GLY A 65 -8.91 -0.15 0.38
CA GLY A 65 -10.07 0.17 -0.43
C GLY A 65 -10.94 -1.05 -0.62
N ASN A 66 -12.24 -0.88 -0.41
CA ASN A 66 -13.23 -1.91 -0.69
C ASN A 66 -14.01 -1.57 -1.97
N GLY A 67 -13.92 -2.46 -2.95
CA GLY A 67 -14.62 -2.37 -4.23
C GLY A 67 -16.13 -2.44 -4.10
N SER A 68 -16.83 -1.81 -5.05
CA SER A 68 -18.26 -2.03 -5.21
C SER A 68 -18.53 -3.41 -5.81
N SER A 69 -19.61 -4.07 -5.39
CA SER A 69 -20.09 -5.28 -6.06
C SER A 69 -20.78 -4.99 -7.40
N ILE A 70 -21.03 -3.71 -7.71
CA ILE A 70 -21.65 -3.28 -8.97
C ILE A 70 -20.60 -3.34 -10.08
N SER A 71 -20.89 -4.12 -11.13
CA SER A 71 -20.00 -4.27 -12.28
C SER A 71 -19.74 -2.92 -12.96
N GLY A 72 -18.46 -2.64 -13.25
CA GLY A 72 -18.02 -1.39 -13.89
C GLY A 72 -17.95 -0.18 -12.96
N SER A 73 -18.24 -0.34 -11.67
CA SER A 73 -18.10 0.70 -10.66
C SER A 73 -16.71 0.61 -10.01
N ASP A 74 -15.74 1.32 -10.58
CA ASP A 74 -14.43 1.48 -9.95
C ASP A 74 -14.47 2.64 -8.94
N SER A 75 -13.91 2.42 -7.74
CA SER A 75 -13.69 3.49 -6.77
C SER A 75 -12.21 3.83 -6.70
N GLU A 76 -11.90 5.12 -6.62
CA GLU A 76 -10.56 5.61 -6.33
C GLU A 76 -10.53 6.22 -4.93
N ILE A 77 -9.55 5.80 -4.13
CA ILE A 77 -9.38 6.23 -2.76
C ILE A 77 -7.98 6.80 -2.63
N VAL A 78 -7.92 8.04 -2.19
CA VAL A 78 -6.66 8.75 -1.95
C VAL A 78 -6.28 8.63 -0.49
N MET A 79 -5.02 8.32 -0.21
CA MET A 79 -4.49 8.26 1.14
C MET A 79 -4.57 9.67 1.78
N PRO A 80 -5.26 9.83 2.91
CA PRO A 80 -5.61 11.16 3.44
C PRO A 80 -4.42 11.91 4.06
N TYR A 81 -3.38 11.19 4.47
CA TYR A 81 -2.18 11.75 5.09
C TYR A 81 -0.97 10.81 4.90
N PRO A 82 0.27 11.31 4.90
CA PRO A 82 1.46 10.48 4.90
C PRO A 82 1.49 9.50 6.09
N ILE A 83 1.96 8.28 5.86
CA ILE A 83 2.02 7.23 6.89
C ILE A 83 3.49 6.88 7.15
N ARG A 84 3.92 6.99 8.41
CA ARG A 84 5.23 6.50 8.86
C ARG A 84 5.14 5.05 9.27
N ILE A 85 6.06 4.24 8.77
CA ILE A 85 6.19 2.83 9.06
C ILE A 85 7.51 2.62 9.83
N PRO A 86 7.48 1.94 11.00
CA PRO A 86 8.68 1.68 11.78
C PRO A 86 9.75 0.87 11.02
N ALA A 87 11.00 0.98 11.45
CA ALA A 87 12.10 0.14 10.97
C ALA A 87 11.80 -1.36 11.16
N GLY A 88 12.36 -2.17 10.26
CA GLY A 88 12.25 -3.64 10.28
C GLY A 88 10.88 -4.18 9.83
N GLN A 89 9.96 -3.32 9.40
CA GLN A 89 8.68 -3.72 8.82
C GLN A 89 8.79 -3.77 7.29
N ALA A 90 8.32 -4.84 6.69
CA ALA A 90 8.07 -4.91 5.25
C ALA A 90 6.73 -4.24 4.91
N LEU A 91 6.64 -3.73 3.69
CA LEU A 91 5.44 -3.12 3.12
C LEU A 91 4.93 -4.00 1.98
N TRP A 92 3.64 -4.34 2.04
CA TRP A 92 3.01 -5.28 1.13
C TRP A 92 1.71 -4.73 0.57
N ALA A 93 1.46 -4.99 -0.70
CA ALA A 93 0.15 -4.80 -1.30
C ALA A 93 -0.57 -6.14 -1.47
N TYR A 94 -1.88 -6.11 -1.33
CA TYR A 94 -2.76 -7.25 -1.59
C TYR A 94 -3.96 -6.82 -2.41
N ALA A 95 -4.43 -7.70 -3.28
CA ALA A 95 -5.77 -7.59 -3.86
C ALA A 95 -6.47 -8.95 -3.83
N SER A 96 -7.73 -8.97 -3.38
CA SER A 96 -8.54 -10.21 -3.35
C SER A 96 -9.06 -10.60 -4.73
N THR A 97 -9.17 -9.64 -5.64
CA THR A 97 -9.63 -9.83 -7.01
C THR A 97 -8.70 -9.14 -8.00
N PRO A 98 -8.43 -9.71 -9.19
CA PRO A 98 -7.69 -9.03 -10.24
C PRO A 98 -8.30 -7.68 -10.64
N GLY A 99 -7.44 -6.75 -11.09
CA GLY A 99 -7.85 -5.46 -11.63
C GLY A 99 -7.81 -4.29 -10.63
N GLY A 100 -7.66 -4.59 -9.34
CA GLY A 100 -7.30 -3.58 -8.33
C GLY A 100 -5.87 -3.09 -8.53
N ALA A 101 -5.60 -1.85 -8.16
CA ALA A 101 -4.29 -1.22 -8.29
C ALA A 101 -3.96 -0.36 -7.08
N ILE A 102 -2.67 -0.22 -6.82
CA ILE A 102 -2.15 0.75 -5.86
C ILE A 102 -0.97 1.50 -6.46
N ALA A 103 -0.98 2.82 -6.30
CA ALA A 103 0.12 3.70 -6.66
C ALA A 103 0.63 4.38 -5.39
N LEU A 104 1.93 4.31 -5.14
CA LEU A 104 2.57 4.84 -3.94
C LEU A 104 3.81 5.65 -4.30
N THR A 105 4.11 6.65 -3.47
CA THR A 105 5.44 7.24 -3.38
C THR A 105 5.92 7.24 -1.93
N TRP A 106 7.19 6.95 -1.70
CA TRP A 106 7.76 6.82 -0.35
C TRP A 106 9.25 7.21 -0.31
N ASP A 107 9.72 7.46 0.91
CA ASP A 107 11.13 7.63 1.23
C ASP A 107 11.55 6.63 2.31
N LEU A 108 12.74 6.06 2.18
CA LEU A 108 13.42 5.38 3.29
C LEU A 108 14.04 6.44 4.21
N LEU A 109 13.89 6.26 5.51
CA LEU A 109 14.49 7.10 6.53
C LEU A 109 15.87 6.53 6.88
N ALA A 110 16.82 7.43 7.16
CA ALA A 110 18.18 7.08 7.56
C ALA A 110 18.26 6.83 9.08
#